data_AF-E9SDR6-F1
#
_entry.id   AF-E9SDR6-F1
#
_cell.length_a   1.000
_cell.length_b   1.000
_cell.length_c   1.000
_cell.angle_alpha   90.00
_cell.angle_beta   90.00
_cell.angle_gamma   90.00
#
_symmetry.space_group_name_H-M   'P 1'
#
loop_
_entity.id
_entity.type
_entity.pdbx_description
1 polymer ?
#
loop_
_entity_poly.entity_id
_entity_poly.type
_entity_poly.pdbx_seq_one_letter_code
_entity_poly.pdbx_strand_id
1 'polypeptide(L)' 'MLKTPELAMPRTNEVTTVYKGKREFWTDYEEAKAYFLELMMSADGEEHERAECVYIQLLHGLDDCSDED' A
#
# COMPACT_ATOMS: atom_id res chain seq x y z
N MET A 1 -21.44 -7.11 -19.33
CA MET A 1 -20.71 -6.19 -18.42
C MET A 1 -20.11 -7.04 -17.33
N LEU A 2 -18.79 -7.17 -17.30
CA LEU A 2 -18.09 -7.95 -16.28
C LEU A 2 -18.34 -7.28 -14.93
N LYS A 3 -19.13 -7.94 -14.07
CA LYS A 3 -19.22 -7.62 -12.64
C LYS A 3 -17.98 -8.20 -11.99
N THR A 4 -16.81 -7.61 -12.20
CA THR A 4 -15.70 -7.84 -11.28
C THR A 4 -16.14 -7.29 -9.93
N PRO A 5 -16.34 -8.14 -8.90
CA PRO A 5 -16.53 -7.61 -7.56
C PRO A 5 -15.27 -6.82 -7.23
N GLU A 6 -15.48 -5.69 -6.57
CA GLU A 6 -14.49 -4.84 -5.91
C GLU A 6 -13.44 -5.71 -5.20
N LEU A 7 -12.37 -6.07 -5.92
CA LEU A 7 -11.17 -6.66 -5.31
C LEU A 7 -10.48 -5.51 -4.58
N ALA A 8 -10.97 -5.30 -3.35
CA ALA A 8 -10.46 -4.40 -2.33
C ALA A 8 -10.36 -2.92 -2.72
N MET A 9 -11.49 -2.29 -3.02
CA MET A 9 -11.57 -0.84 -2.79
C MET A 9 -11.84 -0.60 -1.29
N PRO A 10 -10.96 0.12 -0.59
CA PRO A 10 -11.16 0.49 0.81
C PRO A 10 -12.42 1.35 0.95
N ARG A 11 -13.05 1.31 2.12
CA ARG A 11 -14.30 2.05 2.39
C ARG A 11 -14.13 3.56 2.30
N THR A 12 -12.89 4.02 2.46
CA THR A 12 -12.43 5.41 2.39
C THR A 12 -11.27 5.51 1.41
N ASN A 13 -11.11 6.65 0.75
CA ASN A 13 -9.95 6.91 -0.11
C ASN A 13 -8.67 7.23 0.67
N GLU A 14 -8.73 7.17 2.00
CA GLU A 14 -7.66 7.54 2.92
C GLU A 14 -6.95 6.29 3.45
N VAL A 15 -5.64 6.39 3.65
CA VAL A 15 -4.82 5.34 4.27
C VAL A 15 -3.64 5.94 5.02
N THR A 16 -3.26 5.30 6.12
CA THR A 16 -2.02 5.58 6.83
C THR A 16 -1.00 4.50 6.52
N THR A 17 0.21 4.87 6.15
CA THR A 17 1.31 3.93 5.97
C THR A 17 2.43 4.24 6.95
N VAL A 18 2.99 3.21 7.58
CA VAL A 18 4.25 3.28 8.31
C VAL A 18 5.29 2.51 7.50
N TYR A 19 6.34 3.20 7.07
CA TYR A 19 7.43 2.60 6.33
C TYR A 19 8.76 3.05 6.91
N LYS A 20 9.58 2.11 7.37
CA LYS A 20 10.86 2.41 8.04
C LYS A 20 10.70 3.37 9.21
N GLY A 21 9.62 3.20 9.99
CA GLY A 21 9.26 4.06 11.12
C GLY A 21 8.74 5.45 10.73
N LYS A 22 8.67 5.78 9.43
CA LYS A 22 8.06 7.03 8.96
C LYS A 22 6.57 6.79 8.71
N ARG A 23 5.73 7.52 9.45
CA ARG A 23 4.28 7.57 9.22
C ARG A 23 3.92 8.63 8.18
N GLU A 24 3.13 8.24 7.19
CA GLU A 24 2.59 9.11 6.15
C GLU A 24 1.07 8.90 6.05
N PHE A 25 0.33 9.99 5.87
CA PHE A 25 -1.12 9.97 5.69
C PHE A 25 -1.46 10.34 4.26
N TRP A 26 -2.22 9.48 3.59
CA TRP A 26 -2.59 9.61 2.19
C TRP A 26 -4.09 9.88 2.11
N THR A 27 -4.48 10.90 1.35
CA THR A 27 -5.88 11.18 1.02
C THR A 27 -6.32 10.53 -0.30
N ASP A 28 -5.38 9.91 -1.01
CA ASP A 28 -5.60 9.14 -2.23
C ASP A 28 -4.93 7.77 -2.10
N TYR A 29 -5.76 6.74 -2.06
CA TYR A 29 -5.33 5.36 -1.91
C TYR A 29 -4.55 4.84 -3.12
N GLU A 30 -4.89 5.32 -4.33
CA GLU A 30 -4.19 4.93 -5.55
C GLU A 30 -2.82 5.62 -5.64
N GLU A 31 -2.69 6.83 -5.10
CA GLU A 31 -1.37 7.48 -4.94
C GLU A 31 -0.46 6.67 -4.01
N ALA A 32 -0.98 6.19 -2.88
CA ALA A 32 -0.24 5.31 -1.97
C ALA A 32 0.20 4.01 -2.67
N LYS A 33 -0.70 3.35 -3.41
CA LYS A 33 -0.36 2.14 -4.19
C LYS A 33 0.72 2.42 -5.23
N ALA A 34 0.59 3.50 -5.99
CA ALA A 34 1.57 3.86 -7.01
C ALA A 34 2.95 4.10 -6.39
N TYR A 35 3.01 4.82 -5.27
CA TYR A 35 4.24 5.07 -4.54
C TYR A 35 4.95 3.77 -4.13
N PHE A 36 4.23 2.84 -3.47
CA PHE A 36 4.85 1.59 -3.01
C PHE A 36 5.18 0.63 -4.17
N LEU A 37 4.43 0.67 -5.27
CA LEU A 37 4.77 -0.07 -6.48
C LEU A 37 6.07 0.44 -7.12
N GLU A 38 6.21 1.76 -7.27
CA GLU A 38 7.44 2.39 -7.80
C GLU A 38 8.64 2.12 -6.89
N LEU A 39 8.43 2.16 -5.57
CA LEU A 39 9.45 1.84 -4.58
C LEU A 39 9.92 0.38 -4.70
N MET A 40 8.99 -0.57 -4.83
CA MET A 40 9.30 -1.98 -5.04
C MET A 40 10.08 -2.23 -6.34
N MET A 41 9.72 -1.52 -7.42
CA MET A 41 10.41 -1.64 -8.71
C MET A 41 11.83 -1.07 -8.71
N SER A 42 12.14 -0.16 -7.79
CA SER A 42 13.44 0.52 -7.69
C SER A 42 14.33 0.01 -6.57
N ALA A 43 13.76 -0.72 -5.61
CA ALA A 43 14.46 -1.33 -4.49
C ALA A 43 14.81 -2.81 -4.74
N ASP A 44 15.88 -3.27 -4.10
CA ASP A 44 16.32 -4.66 -4.09
C ASP A 44 16.41 -5.19 -2.65
N GLY A 45 16.35 -6.52 -2.48
CA GLY A 45 16.59 -7.20 -1.20
C GLY A 45 15.59 -6.82 -0.10
N GLU A 46 16.09 -6.56 1.11
CA GLU A 46 15.24 -6.22 2.27
C GLU A 46 14.33 -5.01 2.01
N GLU A 47 14.81 -4.02 1.26
CA GLU A 47 14.01 -2.83 0.96
C GLU A 47 12.82 -3.15 0.03
N HIS A 48 13.03 -4.07 -0.92
CA HIS A 48 11.95 -4.60 -1.76
C HIS A 48 10.92 -5.35 -0.92
N GLU A 49 11.37 -6.26 -0.06
CA GLU A 49 10.49 -7.09 0.79
C GLU A 49 9.64 -6.22 1.73
N ARG A 50 10.22 -5.16 2.30
CA ARG A 50 9.49 -4.21 3.16
C ARG A 50 8.45 -3.41 2.38
N ALA A 51 8.80 -2.91 1.19
CA ALA A 51 7.86 -2.19 0.33
C ALA A 51 6.72 -3.11 -0.17
N GLU A 52 7.04 -4.37 -0.48
CA GLU A 52 6.07 -5.40 -0.84
C GLU A 52 5.07 -5.68 0.27
N CYS A 53 5.53 -5.74 1.53
CA CYS A 53 4.64 -5.93 2.68
C CYS A 53 3.54 -4.86 2.73
N VAL A 54 3.91 -3.58 2.64
CA VAL A 54 2.94 -2.46 2.62
C VAL A 54 2.07 -2.49 1.37
N TYR A 55 2.65 -2.77 0.20
CA TYR A 55 1.90 -2.83 -1.05
C TYR A 55 0.81 -3.92 -1.04
N ILE A 56 1.10 -5.10 -0.50
CA ILE A 56 0.11 -6.18 -0.38
C ILE A 56 -1.02 -5.78 0.58
N GLN A 57 -0.71 -5.11 1.69
CA GLN A 57 -1.72 -4.58 2.61
C GLN A 57 -2.62 -3.54 1.93
N LEU A 58 -2.04 -2.68 1.09
CA LEU A 58 -2.79 -1.75 0.24
C LEU A 58 -3.68 -2.50 -0.76
N LEU A 59 -3.18 -3.54 -1.41
CA LEU A 59 -3.98 -4.38 -2.30
C LEU A 59 -5.11 -5.11 -1.57
N HIS A 60 -4.99 -5.35 -0.27
CA HIS A 60 -6.05 -5.91 0.57
C HIS A 60 -7.04 -4.88 1.10
N GLY A 61 -6.82 -3.58 0.86
CA GLY A 61 -7.74 -2.52 1.24
C GLY A 61 -7.70 -2.16 2.73
N LEU A 62 -6.55 -2.35 3.40
CA LEU A 62 -6.36 -1.90 4.78
C LEU A 62 -6.25 -0.38 4.86
N ASP A 63 -6.70 0.19 5.97
CA ASP A 63 -6.69 1.62 6.30
C ASP A 63 -5.42 2.07 7.07
N ASP A 64 -4.75 1.13 7.73
CA ASP A 64 -3.43 1.29 8.33
C ASP A 64 -2.52 0.16 7.83
N CYS A 65 -1.42 0.53 7.18
CA CYS A 65 -0.46 -0.41 6.61
C CYS A 65 0.94 -0.18 7.20
N SER A 66 1.68 -1.24 7.48
CA SER A 66 3.00 -1.17 8.12
C SER A 66 3.97 -2.19 7.52
N ASP A 67 5.23 -1.81 7.37
CA ASP A 67 6.32 -2.75 7.03
C ASP A 67 6.91 -3.47 8.26
N GLU A 68 6.41 -3.15 9.45
CA GLU A 68 6.69 -3.82 10.71
C GLU A 68 5.44 -4.56 11.21
N ASP A 69 5.63 -5.75 11.79
CA ASP A 69 4.57 -6.60 12.40
C ASP A 69 3.78 -5.90 13.52
#